data_AF-A0A497CP35-F1
#
_entry.id   AF-A0A497CP35-F1
#
_cell.length_a   1.000
_cell.length_b   1.000
_cell.length_c   1.000
_cell.angle_alpha   90.00
_cell.angle_beta   90.00
_cell.angle_gamma   90.00
#
_symmetry.space_group_name_H-M   'P 1'
#
loop_
_entity.id
_entity.type
_entity.pdbx_description
1 polymer ?
#
loop_
_entity_poly.entity_id
_entity_poly.type
_entity_poly.pdbx_seq_one_letter_code
_entity_poly.pdbx_strand_id
1 'polypeptide(L)'
;MAILLTGIYSFAQENYKSATIVTKGGDTLSGLIDYQNWERNPLFILFKQGESGRIHRHTPKDIQSFRVEGDYYFSAVVGVDITPRETDYLTYSAKPIIEVDTVFLSVYLLGKASLYALVDRDAKQHYYIEKDSSGIVELIYIKYLKQVQRKTTIQKNERYKGQLNYFFSDCPAMKKEISNTDFQPESLIDLFKNYNFCVEPNEETVQLTNNETRKAEFNFGFVAGATLTNLKFYSSEQKFDYLTEQNFSNSIKPTVGISLNIVFPRNRGKWALYNELAYRSYDYTEAWHEFIRENYFYDHAVSIGATYIKMSNFIRYQIPDKTVRMYFHLGIAHGYAFQIKNNYKVEKTFYGSTTVKNEPAISALRTYEMGIAGGVGAEFKKFSAEFRYEIGNGISSLINLSSTSHTFFFLLGYHF
;
A
#
# COMPACT_ATOMS: atom_id res chain seq x y z
N MET A 1 24.94 -14.68 24.91
CA MET A 1 24.37 -13.33 24.75
C MET A 1 22.86 -13.47 24.82
N ALA A 2 22.27 -13.20 25.99
CA ALA A 2 20.83 -13.36 26.21
C ALA A 2 20.10 -12.14 25.61
N ILE A 3 19.27 -12.37 24.59
CA ILE A 3 18.42 -11.33 24.00
C ILE A 3 17.24 -11.16 24.92
N LEU A 4 17.23 -10.03 25.65
CA LEU A 4 16.13 -9.59 26.48
C LEU A 4 14.96 -9.21 25.56
N LEU A 5 13.97 -10.10 25.41
CA LEU A 5 12.70 -9.78 24.77
C LEU A 5 11.93 -8.84 25.71
N THR A 6 12.15 -7.53 25.59
CA THR A 6 11.25 -6.55 26.18
C THR A 6 9.92 -6.62 25.43
N GLY A 7 8.91 -7.18 26.07
CA GLY A 7 7.54 -7.20 25.57
C GLY A 7 7.07 -5.77 25.32
N ILE A 8 6.96 -5.42 24.05
CA ILE A 8 6.28 -4.19 23.64
C ILE A 8 4.82 -4.44 23.96
N TYR A 9 4.32 -3.76 25.00
CA TYR A 9 2.89 -3.64 25.25
C TYR A 9 2.28 -3.08 23.97
N SER A 10 1.63 -3.95 23.21
CA SER A 10 0.84 -3.58 22.05
C SER A 10 -0.35 -2.81 22.59
N PHE A 11 -0.20 -1.50 22.77
CA PHE A 11 -1.33 -0.60 22.81
C PHE A 11 -2.05 -0.82 21.48
N ALA A 12 -3.15 -1.56 21.52
CA ALA A 12 -4.14 -1.51 20.46
C ALA A 12 -4.38 -0.01 20.21
N GLN A 13 -3.97 0.47 19.04
CA GLN A 13 -3.86 1.89 18.76
C GLN A 13 -5.27 2.48 18.64
N GLU A 14 -5.82 2.92 19.77
CA GLU A 14 -7.08 3.66 19.86
C GLU A 14 -7.00 4.91 18.96
N ASN A 15 -7.97 5.11 18.08
CA ASN A 15 -7.99 6.20 17.10
C ASN A 15 -9.15 7.15 17.38
N TYR A 16 -9.11 7.77 18.56
CA TYR A 16 -10.11 8.74 18.97
C TYR A 16 -10.06 10.00 18.10
N LYS A 17 -11.17 10.27 17.41
CA LYS A 17 -11.38 11.43 16.54
C LYS A 17 -12.53 12.28 17.06
N SER A 18 -12.42 13.59 16.87
CA SER A 18 -13.48 14.53 17.24
C SER A 18 -14.77 14.15 16.54
N ALA A 19 -15.83 14.04 17.31
CA ALA A 19 -17.11 13.55 16.85
C ALA A 19 -18.27 14.16 17.64
N THR A 20 -19.45 14.12 17.03
CA THR A 20 -20.72 14.41 17.69
C THR A 20 -21.65 13.21 17.57
N ILE A 21 -22.41 12.93 18.62
CA ILE A 21 -23.53 11.97 18.59
C ILE A 21 -24.82 12.72 18.89
N VAL A 22 -25.91 12.34 18.25
CA VAL A 22 -27.26 12.81 18.56
C VAL A 22 -28.01 11.64 19.22
N THR A 23 -28.51 11.83 20.43
CA THR A 23 -29.26 10.80 21.15
C THR A 23 -30.65 10.60 20.56
N LYS A 24 -31.36 9.53 20.93
CA LYS A 24 -32.76 9.34 20.52
C LYS A 24 -33.71 10.44 21.03
N GLY A 25 -33.33 11.17 22.10
CA GLY A 25 -34.09 12.31 22.62
C GLY A 25 -33.81 13.63 21.89
N GLY A 26 -32.86 13.65 20.93
CA GLY A 26 -32.46 14.85 20.19
C GLY A 26 -31.27 15.60 20.79
N ASP A 27 -30.79 15.22 21.97
CA ASP A 27 -29.61 15.86 22.58
C ASP A 27 -28.34 15.59 21.77
N THR A 28 -27.56 16.63 21.50
CA THR A 28 -26.27 16.52 20.82
C THR A 28 -25.13 16.52 21.82
N LEU A 29 -24.28 15.49 21.76
CA LEU A 29 -23.13 15.32 22.65
C LEU A 29 -21.84 15.36 21.82
N SER A 30 -20.93 16.28 22.16
CA SER A 30 -19.58 16.32 21.59
C SER A 30 -18.64 15.39 22.35
N GLY A 31 -17.73 14.75 21.63
CA GLY A 31 -16.73 13.86 22.23
C GLY A 31 -15.80 13.26 21.20
N LEU A 32 -15.36 12.04 21.46
CA LEU A 32 -14.40 11.33 20.66
C LEU A 32 -14.95 9.95 20.30
N ILE A 33 -14.89 9.58 19.02
CA ILE A 33 -15.19 8.23 18.54
C ILE A 33 -13.89 7.54 18.16
N ASP A 34 -13.73 6.28 18.58
CA ASP A 34 -12.67 5.41 18.05
C ASP A 34 -12.98 5.07 16.58
N TYR A 35 -12.46 5.91 15.67
CA TYR A 35 -12.78 5.87 14.26
C TYR A 35 -11.86 4.87 13.56
N GLN A 36 -12.37 3.68 13.24
CA GLN A 36 -11.58 2.62 12.61
C GLN A 36 -11.48 2.75 11.09
N ASN A 37 -11.83 3.91 10.53
CA ASN A 37 -11.88 4.15 9.08
C ASN A 37 -12.65 3.04 8.36
N TRP A 38 -13.91 2.86 8.77
CA TRP A 38 -14.65 1.65 8.47
C TRP A 38 -14.90 1.46 6.96
N GLU A 39 -14.50 0.31 6.42
CA GLU A 39 -14.87 -0.12 5.06
C GLU A 39 -16.35 -0.53 4.99
N ARG A 40 -16.90 -0.93 6.13
CA ARG A 40 -18.28 -1.36 6.32
C ARG A 40 -18.97 -0.42 7.28
N ASN A 41 -20.26 -0.22 7.14
CA ASN A 41 -20.98 0.56 8.13
C ASN A 41 -20.82 -0.08 9.52
N PRO A 42 -20.45 0.69 10.57
CA PRO A 42 -20.17 0.12 11.87
C PRO A 42 -21.44 -0.51 12.45
N LEU A 43 -21.30 -1.64 13.13
CA LEU A 43 -22.40 -2.21 13.93
C LEU A 43 -22.58 -1.48 15.27
N PHE A 44 -21.51 -0.83 15.72
CA PHE A 44 -21.46 -0.01 16.92
C PHE A 44 -20.29 0.97 16.83
N ILE A 45 -20.35 2.02 17.62
CA ILE A 45 -19.25 2.96 17.84
C ILE A 45 -18.82 2.94 19.31
N LEU A 46 -17.55 3.24 19.56
CA LEU A 46 -17.03 3.49 20.90
C LEU A 46 -16.83 4.99 21.07
N PHE A 47 -17.57 5.59 21.99
CA PHE A 47 -17.62 7.04 22.22
C PHE A 47 -17.16 7.37 23.65
N LYS A 48 -16.40 8.46 23.82
CA LYS A 48 -16.07 9.05 25.13
C LYS A 48 -16.20 10.56 25.09
N GLN A 49 -16.64 11.16 26.19
CA GLN A 49 -16.66 12.61 26.37
C GLN A 49 -15.31 13.07 26.95
N GLY A 50 -14.52 13.76 26.14
CA GLY A 50 -13.15 14.18 26.51
C GLY A 50 -12.13 13.04 26.54
N GLU A 51 -10.85 13.38 26.69
CA GLU A 51 -9.75 12.42 26.57
C GLU A 51 -9.72 11.37 27.69
N SER A 52 -10.08 11.76 28.92
CA SER A 52 -10.14 10.89 30.09
C SER A 52 -11.55 10.36 30.37
N GLY A 53 -12.48 10.53 29.44
CA GLY A 53 -13.87 10.08 29.59
C GLY A 53 -14.00 8.55 29.58
N ARG A 54 -15.03 8.04 30.26
CA ARG A 54 -15.39 6.62 30.18
C ARG A 54 -15.87 6.29 28.76
N ILE A 55 -15.41 5.16 28.23
CA ILE A 55 -15.81 4.65 26.92
C ILE A 55 -17.21 4.02 27.02
N HIS A 56 -18.10 4.44 26.11
CA HIS A 56 -19.46 3.93 25.96
C HIS A 56 -19.62 3.33 24.57
N ARG A 57 -20.27 2.16 24.50
CA ARG A 57 -20.62 1.50 23.24
C ARG A 57 -22.02 1.93 22.84
N HIS A 58 -22.17 2.50 21.65
CA HIS A 58 -23.47 2.86 21.06
C HIS A 58 -23.74 2.08 19.78
N THR A 59 -24.94 1.54 19.67
CA THR A 59 -25.50 0.86 18.49
C THR A 59 -26.54 1.77 17.81
N PRO A 60 -27.03 1.42 16.61
CA PRO A 60 -28.12 2.15 15.94
C PRO A 60 -29.42 2.28 16.77
N LYS A 61 -29.59 1.41 17.78
CA LYS A 61 -30.73 1.46 18.70
C LYS A 61 -30.55 2.52 19.79
N ASP A 62 -29.31 2.87 20.14
CA ASP A 62 -28.99 3.73 21.27
C ASP A 62 -28.97 5.22 20.90
N ILE A 63 -28.61 5.55 19.66
CA ILE A 63 -28.44 6.94 19.19
C ILE A 63 -29.19 7.18 17.89
N GLN A 64 -29.49 8.43 17.57
CA GLN A 64 -30.13 8.83 16.32
C GLN A 64 -29.11 8.93 15.19
N SER A 65 -28.00 9.63 15.40
CA SER A 65 -26.96 9.82 14.39
C SER A 65 -25.61 10.11 15.03
N PHE A 66 -24.55 10.07 14.23
CA PHE A 66 -23.24 10.57 14.64
C PHE A 66 -22.47 11.13 13.46
N ARG A 67 -21.54 12.05 13.74
CA ARG A 67 -20.61 12.63 12.77
C ARG A 67 -19.18 12.48 13.26
N VAL A 68 -18.26 12.05 12.40
CA VAL A 68 -16.84 11.87 12.72
C VAL A 68 -15.98 12.06 11.47
N GLU A 69 -14.94 12.89 11.55
CA GLU A 69 -14.03 13.19 10.41
C GLU A 69 -14.75 13.59 9.10
N GLY A 70 -15.89 14.28 9.22
CA GLY A 70 -16.71 14.70 8.08
C GLY A 70 -17.82 13.72 7.73
N ASP A 71 -17.61 12.41 7.92
CA ASP A 71 -18.61 11.37 7.67
C ASP A 71 -19.82 11.53 8.59
N TYR A 72 -21.01 11.33 8.02
CA TYR A 72 -22.27 11.39 8.75
C TYR A 72 -23.03 10.07 8.63
N TYR A 73 -23.47 9.55 9.77
CA TYR A 73 -24.20 8.29 9.87
C TYR A 73 -25.54 8.50 10.57
N PHE A 74 -26.59 7.91 10.02
CA PHE A 74 -27.95 8.00 10.54
C PHE A 74 -28.49 6.61 10.88
N SER A 75 -29.14 6.48 12.04
CA SER A 75 -29.70 5.20 12.49
C SER A 75 -31.08 4.99 11.91
N ALA A 76 -31.28 3.89 11.20
CA ALA A 76 -32.55 3.58 10.56
C ALA A 76 -32.91 2.10 10.72
N VAL A 77 -34.22 1.83 10.78
CA VAL A 77 -34.78 0.48 10.60
C VAL A 77 -35.13 0.34 9.13
N VAL A 78 -34.45 -0.54 8.41
CA VAL A 78 -34.59 -0.69 6.95
C VAL A 78 -34.65 -2.16 6.55
N GLY A 79 -35.27 -2.42 5.39
CA GLY A 79 -35.09 -3.68 4.69
C GLY A 79 -33.70 -3.73 4.04
N VAL A 80 -33.06 -4.89 4.11
CA VAL A 80 -31.76 -5.17 3.50
C VAL A 80 -31.92 -6.40 2.60
N ASP A 81 -31.62 -6.25 1.31
CA ASP A 81 -31.60 -7.37 0.37
C ASP A 81 -30.39 -8.27 0.62
N ILE A 82 -30.60 -9.44 1.19
CA ILE A 82 -29.55 -10.45 1.45
C ILE A 82 -29.32 -11.38 0.25
N THR A 83 -29.87 -11.08 -0.93
CA THR A 83 -29.62 -11.89 -2.13
C THR A 83 -28.14 -11.86 -2.52
N PRO A 84 -27.49 -13.01 -2.80
CA PRO A 84 -26.09 -13.05 -3.18
C PRO A 84 -25.77 -12.21 -4.43
N ARG A 85 -24.66 -11.46 -4.39
CA ARG A 85 -24.19 -10.65 -5.53
C ARG A 85 -22.86 -11.15 -6.13
N GLU A 86 -22.15 -11.97 -5.38
CA GLU A 86 -20.93 -12.64 -5.81
C GLU A 86 -21.23 -13.72 -6.86
N THR A 87 -20.41 -13.79 -7.90
CA THR A 87 -20.65 -14.63 -9.08
C THR A 87 -20.86 -16.11 -8.73
N ASP A 88 -20.08 -16.61 -7.77
CA ASP A 88 -20.07 -18.02 -7.38
C ASP A 88 -21.31 -18.43 -6.56
N TYR A 89 -22.02 -17.45 -6.00
CA TYR A 89 -23.20 -17.66 -5.14
C TYR A 89 -24.51 -17.19 -5.78
N LEU A 90 -24.50 -16.78 -7.06
CA LEU A 90 -25.71 -16.31 -7.74
C LEU A 90 -26.77 -17.40 -7.84
N THR A 91 -28.02 -17.03 -7.59
CA THR A 91 -29.18 -17.93 -7.71
C THR A 91 -29.89 -17.75 -9.05
N TYR A 92 -30.82 -18.65 -9.38
CA TYR A 92 -31.70 -18.51 -10.55
C TYR A 92 -32.91 -17.59 -10.33
N SER A 93 -33.05 -17.02 -9.12
CA SER A 93 -34.14 -16.13 -8.76
C SER A 93 -33.79 -14.67 -9.06
N ALA A 94 -34.69 -13.96 -9.74
CA ALA A 94 -34.59 -12.51 -9.92
C ALA A 94 -35.28 -11.71 -8.79
N LYS A 95 -35.76 -12.38 -7.73
CA LYS A 95 -36.50 -11.75 -6.63
C LYS A 95 -35.56 -11.46 -5.45
N PRO A 96 -35.66 -10.27 -4.82
CA PRO A 96 -34.89 -9.96 -3.63
C PRO A 96 -35.35 -10.80 -2.43
N ILE A 97 -34.45 -11.01 -1.49
CA ILE A 97 -34.72 -11.61 -0.19
C ILE A 97 -34.45 -10.50 0.83
N ILE A 98 -35.52 -9.93 1.40
CA ILE A 98 -35.40 -8.77 2.29
C ILE A 98 -35.47 -9.21 3.75
N GLU A 99 -34.49 -8.81 4.53
CA GLU A 99 -34.51 -8.90 6.00
C GLU A 99 -34.56 -7.50 6.61
N VAL A 100 -35.24 -7.34 7.75
CA VAL A 100 -35.30 -6.05 8.45
C VAL A 100 -34.17 -5.98 9.47
N ASP A 101 -33.34 -4.94 9.39
CA ASP A 101 -32.27 -4.67 10.35
C ASP A 101 -32.29 -3.20 10.82
N THR A 102 -31.65 -2.94 11.98
CA THR A 102 -31.41 -1.58 12.49
C THR A 102 -29.94 -1.23 12.33
N VAL A 103 -29.64 -0.31 11.43
CA VAL A 103 -28.26 -0.06 10.96
C VAL A 103 -27.89 1.42 11.06
N PHE A 104 -26.58 1.70 11.06
CA PHE A 104 -26.07 3.05 10.79
C PHE A 104 -25.88 3.21 9.28
N LEU A 105 -26.77 3.94 8.62
CA LEU A 105 -26.62 4.29 7.20
C LEU A 105 -25.66 5.46 7.03
N SER A 106 -24.76 5.38 6.05
CA SER A 106 -23.95 6.52 5.63
C SER A 106 -24.83 7.49 4.85
N VAL A 107 -24.73 8.78 5.16
CA VAL A 107 -25.50 9.82 4.49
C VAL A 107 -24.67 10.39 3.34
N TYR A 108 -25.00 10.03 2.10
CA TYR A 108 -24.27 10.50 0.93
C TYR A 108 -24.73 11.89 0.50
N LEU A 109 -26.05 12.11 0.44
CA LEU A 109 -26.65 13.37 0.03
C LEU A 109 -27.96 13.61 0.77
N LEU A 110 -28.14 14.82 1.31
CA LEU A 110 -29.41 15.30 1.83
C LEU A 110 -30.03 16.33 0.88
N GLY A 111 -31.34 16.20 0.67
CA GLY A 111 -32.15 17.09 -0.17
C GLY A 111 -33.62 16.63 -0.19
N LYS A 112 -34.42 17.19 -1.10
CA LYS A 112 -35.81 16.77 -1.37
C LYS A 112 -35.95 15.27 -1.56
N ALA A 113 -34.99 14.66 -2.27
CA ALA A 113 -34.69 13.24 -2.18
C ALA A 113 -33.29 13.06 -1.59
N SER A 114 -33.20 12.27 -0.53
CA SER A 114 -31.95 11.96 0.16
C SER A 114 -31.43 10.58 -0.25
N LEU A 115 -30.11 10.47 -0.38
CA LEU A 115 -29.39 9.24 -0.74
C LEU A 115 -28.57 8.76 0.44
N TYR A 116 -28.80 7.51 0.82
CA TYR A 116 -28.05 6.82 1.87
C TYR A 116 -27.38 5.56 1.33
N ALA A 117 -26.40 5.05 2.07
CA ALA A 117 -25.71 3.82 1.73
C ALA A 117 -25.49 2.93 2.96
N LEU A 118 -25.42 1.62 2.70
CA LEU A 118 -25.00 0.60 3.64
C LEU A 118 -24.02 -0.32 2.94
N VAL A 119 -22.86 -0.54 3.54
CA VAL A 119 -22.02 -1.70 3.25
C VAL A 119 -22.25 -2.70 4.37
N ASP A 120 -22.90 -3.81 4.02
CA ASP A 120 -23.32 -4.82 4.99
C ASP A 120 -22.14 -5.68 5.50
N ARG A 121 -22.48 -6.70 6.29
CA ARG A 121 -21.50 -7.62 6.90
C ARG A 121 -20.83 -8.53 5.87
N ASP A 122 -21.35 -8.65 4.66
CA ASP A 122 -20.81 -9.44 3.57
C ASP A 122 -20.12 -8.53 2.52
N ALA A 123 -19.88 -7.26 2.86
CA ALA A 123 -19.33 -6.24 1.96
C ALA A 123 -20.20 -5.98 0.72
N LYS A 124 -21.49 -6.31 0.76
CA LYS A 124 -22.44 -5.90 -0.26
C LYS A 124 -22.80 -4.44 -0.05
N GLN A 125 -22.71 -3.67 -1.13
CA GLN A 125 -23.10 -2.27 -1.18
C GLN A 125 -24.60 -2.16 -1.50
N HIS A 126 -25.32 -1.44 -0.63
CA HIS A 126 -26.73 -1.09 -0.75
C HIS A 126 -26.89 0.43 -0.81
N TYR A 127 -27.92 0.88 -1.50
CA TYR A 127 -28.30 2.29 -1.57
C TYR A 127 -29.76 2.45 -1.21
N TYR A 128 -30.08 3.55 -0.55
CA TYR A 128 -31.43 3.85 -0.11
C TYR A 128 -31.84 5.24 -0.53
N ILE A 129 -33.12 5.37 -0.85
CA ILE A 129 -33.78 6.64 -1.12
C ILE A 129 -34.74 6.95 0.03
N GLU A 130 -34.75 8.20 0.45
CA GLU A 130 -35.84 8.77 1.24
C GLU A 130 -36.36 9.98 0.50
N LYS A 131 -37.68 10.03 0.31
CA LYS A 131 -38.35 11.17 -0.31
C LYS A 131 -39.73 11.33 0.32
N ASP A 132 -40.07 12.57 0.69
CA ASP A 132 -41.33 12.91 1.35
C ASP A 132 -41.59 11.98 2.57
N SER A 133 -42.79 11.42 2.70
CA SER A 133 -43.17 10.54 3.83
C SER A 133 -43.03 9.03 3.52
N SER A 134 -42.26 8.65 2.49
CA SER A 134 -42.16 7.25 2.04
C SER A 134 -41.32 6.36 2.95
N GLY A 135 -40.60 6.95 3.91
CA GLY A 135 -39.57 6.27 4.69
C GLY A 135 -38.32 5.97 3.85
N ILE A 136 -37.37 5.27 4.45
CA ILE A 136 -36.10 4.92 3.81
C ILE A 136 -36.26 3.57 3.09
N VAL A 137 -36.14 3.58 1.76
CA VAL A 137 -36.39 2.42 0.89
C VAL A 137 -35.13 2.02 0.14
N GLU A 138 -34.80 0.73 0.14
CA GLU A 138 -33.65 0.21 -0.61
C GLU A 138 -33.89 0.24 -2.12
N LEU A 139 -32.90 0.69 -2.88
CA LEU A 139 -32.82 0.62 -4.33
C LEU A 139 -32.36 -0.77 -4.75
N ILE A 140 -33.24 -1.57 -5.36
CA ILE A 140 -33.00 -3.00 -5.59
C ILE A 140 -32.23 -3.26 -6.89
N TYR A 141 -31.09 -3.94 -6.75
CA TYR A 141 -30.26 -4.41 -7.86
C TYR A 141 -29.80 -5.85 -7.62
N ILE A 142 -30.24 -6.78 -8.47
CA ILE A 142 -29.94 -8.21 -8.31
C ILE A 142 -29.21 -8.73 -9.54
N LYS A 143 -28.16 -9.53 -9.32
CA LYS A 143 -27.57 -10.39 -10.34
C LYS A 143 -28.13 -11.81 -10.16
N TYR A 144 -28.46 -12.49 -11.25
CA TYR A 144 -29.02 -13.84 -11.18
C TYR A 144 -28.64 -14.66 -12.40
N LEU A 145 -28.67 -15.98 -12.26
CA LEU A 145 -28.41 -16.92 -13.34
C LEU A 145 -29.67 -17.14 -14.18
N LYS A 146 -29.50 -17.14 -15.50
CA LYS A 146 -30.56 -17.50 -16.45
C LYS A 146 -30.01 -18.43 -17.52
N GLN A 147 -30.74 -19.51 -17.76
CA GLN A 147 -30.42 -20.43 -18.85
C GLN A 147 -30.94 -19.86 -20.17
N VAL A 148 -30.04 -19.59 -21.11
CA VAL A 148 -30.35 -19.06 -22.44
C VAL A 148 -29.63 -19.94 -23.46
N GLN A 149 -30.37 -20.54 -24.39
CA GLN A 149 -29.81 -21.41 -25.44
C GLN A 149 -28.83 -22.48 -24.90
N ARG A 150 -29.22 -23.16 -23.80
CA ARG A 150 -28.41 -24.18 -23.08
C ARG A 150 -27.11 -23.68 -22.45
N LYS A 151 -26.87 -22.37 -22.38
CA LYS A 151 -25.77 -21.77 -21.61
C LYS A 151 -26.31 -21.04 -20.38
N THR A 152 -25.58 -21.12 -19.27
CA THR A 152 -25.85 -20.30 -18.09
C THR A 152 -25.25 -18.91 -18.32
N THR A 153 -26.07 -17.87 -18.19
CA THR A 153 -25.65 -16.48 -18.33
C THR A 153 -26.03 -15.69 -17.07
N ILE A 154 -25.24 -14.66 -16.75
CA ILE A 154 -25.57 -13.74 -15.66
C ILE A 154 -26.46 -12.64 -16.23
N GLN A 155 -27.63 -12.46 -15.62
CA GLN A 155 -28.59 -11.42 -15.93
C GLN A 155 -28.70 -10.44 -14.75
N LYS A 156 -29.25 -9.25 -15.02
CA LYS A 156 -29.43 -8.18 -14.05
C LYS A 156 -30.91 -7.83 -13.92
N ASN A 157 -31.41 -7.73 -12.69
CA ASN A 157 -32.68 -7.08 -12.38
C ASN A 157 -32.38 -5.67 -11.88
N GLU A 158 -32.62 -4.68 -12.74
CA GLU A 158 -32.36 -3.25 -12.47
C GLU A 158 -33.60 -2.54 -11.91
N ARG A 159 -34.29 -3.17 -10.95
CA ARG A 159 -35.53 -2.65 -10.36
C ARG A 159 -35.39 -1.23 -9.82
N TYR A 160 -34.20 -0.85 -9.33
CA TYR A 160 -33.88 0.51 -8.90
C TYR A 160 -34.23 1.57 -9.94
N LYS A 161 -34.06 1.32 -11.24
CA LYS A 161 -34.44 2.29 -12.30
C LYS A 161 -35.94 2.55 -12.30
N GLY A 162 -36.75 1.51 -12.08
CA GLY A 162 -38.20 1.66 -11.92
C GLY A 162 -38.57 2.40 -10.65
N GLN A 163 -37.88 2.11 -9.54
CA GLN A 163 -38.08 2.82 -8.26
C GLN A 163 -37.75 4.31 -8.40
N LEU A 164 -36.61 4.65 -9.02
CA LEU A 164 -36.21 6.03 -9.26
C LEU A 164 -37.20 6.76 -10.17
N ASN A 165 -37.68 6.13 -11.25
CA ASN A 165 -38.73 6.73 -12.09
C ASN A 165 -40.04 7.00 -11.31
N TYR A 166 -40.37 6.16 -10.33
CA TYR A 166 -41.53 6.36 -9.46
C TYR A 166 -41.30 7.53 -8.49
N PHE A 167 -40.17 7.55 -7.78
CA PHE A 167 -39.89 8.61 -6.80
C PHE A 167 -39.65 9.97 -7.46
N PHE A 168 -39.07 10.00 -8.65
CA PHE A 168 -38.74 11.22 -9.39
C PHE A 168 -39.79 11.57 -10.45
N SER A 169 -41.03 11.08 -10.30
CA SER A 169 -42.11 11.31 -11.27
C SER A 169 -42.48 12.78 -11.44
N ASP A 170 -42.15 13.62 -10.45
CA ASP A 170 -42.33 15.08 -10.44
C ASP A 170 -41.24 15.84 -11.21
N CYS A 171 -40.17 15.16 -11.68
CA CYS A 171 -39.24 15.70 -12.67
C CYS A 171 -39.13 14.77 -13.89
N PRO A 172 -40.04 14.88 -14.88
CA PRO A 172 -40.07 14.01 -16.06
C PRO A 172 -38.78 14.04 -16.91
N ALA A 173 -38.00 15.12 -16.83
CA ALA A 173 -36.72 15.27 -17.52
C ALA A 173 -35.68 14.21 -17.09
N MET A 174 -35.79 13.67 -15.87
CA MET A 174 -34.84 12.67 -15.34
C MET A 174 -34.93 11.30 -16.03
N LYS A 175 -36.02 10.99 -16.75
CA LYS A 175 -36.28 9.63 -17.28
C LYS A 175 -35.13 9.06 -18.12
N LYS A 176 -34.52 9.89 -18.96
CA LYS A 176 -33.37 9.50 -19.80
C LYS A 176 -32.13 9.26 -18.95
N GLU A 177 -31.88 10.12 -17.98
CA GLU A 177 -30.73 10.03 -17.09
C GLU A 177 -30.80 8.80 -16.18
N ILE A 178 -31.96 8.52 -15.57
CA ILE A 178 -32.23 7.32 -14.77
C ILE A 178 -31.94 6.05 -15.58
N SER A 179 -32.31 6.03 -16.86
CA SER A 179 -32.12 4.85 -17.73
C SER A 179 -30.63 4.52 -17.96
N ASN A 180 -29.78 5.55 -17.96
CA ASN A 180 -28.34 5.47 -18.21
C ASN A 180 -27.50 5.44 -16.91
N THR A 181 -28.12 5.67 -15.76
CA THR A 181 -27.42 5.69 -14.48
C THR A 181 -27.04 4.26 -14.09
N ASP A 182 -25.75 4.05 -13.83
CA ASP A 182 -25.25 2.79 -13.28
C ASP A 182 -25.50 2.70 -11.77
N PHE A 183 -25.59 1.48 -11.25
CA PHE A 183 -25.74 1.22 -9.81
C PHE A 183 -24.40 1.36 -9.07
N GLN A 184 -23.78 2.54 -9.18
CA GLN A 184 -22.50 2.91 -8.60
C GLN A 184 -22.64 4.21 -7.78
N PRO A 185 -21.79 4.41 -6.76
CA PRO A 185 -21.98 5.51 -5.82
C PRO A 185 -21.95 6.88 -6.49
N GLU A 186 -20.96 7.13 -7.35
CA GLU A 186 -20.78 8.41 -8.03
C GLU A 186 -21.95 8.70 -8.97
N SER A 187 -22.37 7.71 -9.77
CA SER A 187 -23.50 7.84 -10.70
C SER A 187 -24.82 8.12 -9.99
N LEU A 188 -25.05 7.49 -8.83
CA LEU A 188 -26.26 7.75 -8.03
C LEU A 188 -26.21 9.11 -7.33
N ILE A 189 -25.06 9.53 -6.81
CA ILE A 189 -24.91 10.87 -6.21
C ILE A 189 -25.21 11.94 -7.27
N ASP A 190 -24.64 11.84 -8.47
CA ASP A 190 -24.87 12.80 -9.54
C ASP A 190 -26.34 12.83 -9.98
N LEU A 191 -26.97 11.66 -10.13
CA LEU A 191 -28.40 11.57 -10.44
C LEU A 191 -29.27 12.27 -9.37
N PHE A 192 -28.96 12.07 -8.08
CA PHE A 192 -29.72 12.69 -6.99
C PHE A 192 -29.48 14.20 -6.92
N LYS A 193 -28.26 14.69 -7.19
CA LYS A 193 -28.00 16.13 -7.33
C LYS A 193 -28.85 16.75 -8.43
N ASN A 194 -28.86 16.11 -9.60
CA ASN A 194 -29.62 16.59 -10.77
C ASN A 194 -31.13 16.57 -10.50
N TYR A 195 -31.63 15.53 -9.83
CA TYR A 195 -33.03 15.48 -9.40
C TYR A 195 -33.38 16.62 -8.43
N ASN A 196 -32.61 16.77 -7.35
CA ASN A 196 -32.87 17.80 -6.34
C ASN A 196 -32.83 19.21 -6.96
N PHE A 197 -31.86 19.46 -7.84
CA PHE A 197 -31.77 20.71 -8.61
C PHE A 197 -32.99 20.92 -9.52
N CYS A 198 -33.55 19.87 -10.11
CA CYS A 198 -34.73 19.97 -10.97
C CYS A 198 -35.98 20.45 -10.20
N VAL A 199 -36.19 19.91 -9.00
CA VAL A 199 -37.41 20.19 -8.22
C VAL A 199 -37.27 21.44 -7.35
N GLU A 200 -36.07 21.71 -6.85
CA GLU A 200 -35.77 22.85 -5.97
C GLU A 200 -34.44 23.52 -6.38
N PRO A 201 -34.39 24.25 -7.52
CA PRO A 201 -33.14 24.80 -8.07
C PRO A 201 -32.42 25.81 -7.16
N ASN A 202 -33.15 26.36 -6.19
CA ASN A 202 -32.66 27.39 -5.27
C ASN A 202 -32.22 26.84 -3.91
N GLU A 203 -32.41 25.53 -3.65
CA GLU A 203 -31.93 24.89 -2.42
C GLU A 203 -30.65 24.09 -2.69
N GLU A 204 -29.62 24.32 -1.87
CA GLU A 204 -28.38 23.57 -1.95
C GLU A 204 -28.53 22.18 -1.32
N THR A 205 -28.22 21.13 -2.07
CA THR A 205 -28.08 19.79 -1.50
C THR A 205 -26.85 19.73 -0.59
N VAL A 206 -26.96 19.04 0.54
CA VAL A 206 -25.82 18.85 1.44
C VAL A 206 -25.19 17.48 1.18
N GLN A 207 -24.06 17.47 0.48
CA GLN A 207 -23.25 16.25 0.33
C GLN A 207 -22.37 16.08 1.58
N LEU A 208 -22.62 15.02 2.36
CA LEU A 208 -22.01 14.83 3.68
C LEU A 208 -20.91 13.76 3.70
N THR A 209 -21.00 12.75 2.84
CA THR A 209 -19.94 11.76 2.69
C THR A 209 -19.12 12.09 1.45
N ASN A 210 -17.84 12.40 1.65
CA ASN A 210 -16.88 12.42 0.56
C ASN A 210 -16.67 10.98 0.10
N ASN A 211 -17.45 10.58 -0.90
CA ASN A 211 -17.28 9.33 -1.62
C ASN A 211 -16.08 9.36 -2.56
N GLU A 212 -15.18 10.34 -2.40
CA GLU A 212 -13.85 10.20 -2.93
C GLU A 212 -13.27 8.92 -2.33
N THR A 213 -13.31 7.86 -3.12
CA THR A 213 -12.41 6.72 -3.03
C THR A 213 -11.04 7.33 -2.76
N ARG A 214 -10.64 7.40 -1.48
CA ARG A 214 -9.45 8.15 -1.06
C ARG A 214 -8.34 7.68 -2.00
N LYS A 215 -7.80 8.57 -2.82
CA LYS A 215 -6.87 8.17 -3.88
C LYS A 215 -5.54 7.82 -3.23
N ALA A 216 -4.75 6.96 -3.87
CA ALA A 216 -3.38 6.76 -3.45
C ALA A 216 -2.64 8.10 -3.49
N GLU A 217 -1.85 8.38 -2.47
CA GLU A 217 -0.99 9.56 -2.41
C GLU A 217 0.36 9.19 -3.03
N PHE A 218 0.86 10.05 -3.92
CA PHE A 218 2.08 9.82 -4.68
C PHE A 218 3.14 10.82 -4.25
N ASN A 219 4.13 10.34 -3.50
CA ASN A 219 5.20 11.16 -2.94
C ASN A 219 6.49 10.90 -3.70
N PHE A 220 6.90 11.86 -4.52
CA PHE A 220 8.17 11.83 -5.24
C PHE A 220 9.29 12.36 -4.34
N GLY A 221 10.51 11.87 -4.53
CA GLY A 221 11.65 12.38 -3.79
C GLY A 221 13.01 12.05 -4.39
N PHE A 222 14.04 12.70 -3.86
CA PHE A 222 15.43 12.39 -4.10
C PHE A 222 16.01 11.63 -2.91
N VAL A 223 16.94 10.72 -3.18
CA VAL A 223 17.69 10.01 -2.14
C VAL A 223 19.18 10.11 -2.44
N ALA A 224 19.99 10.34 -1.42
CA ALA A 224 21.44 10.35 -1.51
C ALA A 224 22.05 9.78 -0.23
N GLY A 225 23.23 9.20 -0.33
CA GLY A 225 23.86 8.61 0.85
C GLY A 225 25.16 7.90 0.56
N ALA A 226 25.54 7.04 1.48
CA ALA A 226 26.72 6.19 1.36
C ALA A 226 26.34 4.72 1.49
N THR A 227 27.09 3.89 0.76
CA THR A 227 26.99 2.43 0.81
C THR A 227 28.28 1.86 1.34
N LEU A 228 28.18 0.83 2.18
CA LEU A 228 29.29 0.00 2.63
C LEU A 228 29.03 -1.40 2.08
N THR A 229 29.73 -1.75 1.00
CA THR A 229 29.57 -3.04 0.32
C THR A 229 30.70 -3.98 0.75
N ASN A 230 30.35 -5.23 1.02
CA ASN A 230 31.26 -6.36 1.15
C ASN A 230 30.92 -7.41 0.09
N LEU A 231 31.93 -7.89 -0.63
CA LEU A 231 31.78 -8.92 -1.66
C LEU A 231 32.50 -10.18 -1.18
N LYS A 232 31.78 -11.30 -1.16
CA LYS A 232 32.32 -12.61 -0.77
C LYS A 232 32.23 -13.59 -1.93
N PHE A 233 33.24 -14.43 -2.06
CA PHE A 233 33.28 -15.53 -3.01
C PHE A 233 33.30 -16.86 -2.27
N TYR A 234 32.66 -17.88 -2.85
CA TYR A 234 32.68 -19.24 -2.32
C TYR A 234 32.91 -20.24 -3.44
N SER A 235 33.89 -21.12 -3.25
CA SER A 235 34.21 -22.23 -4.13
C SER A 235 34.78 -23.41 -3.32
N SER A 236 34.68 -24.62 -3.87
CA SER A 236 35.39 -25.80 -3.37
C SER A 236 36.61 -26.16 -4.23
N GLU A 237 36.90 -25.38 -5.28
CA GLU A 237 38.05 -25.62 -6.17
C GLU A 237 39.23 -24.71 -5.81
N GLN A 238 40.38 -25.32 -5.50
CA GLN A 238 41.62 -24.61 -5.10
C GLN A 238 42.09 -23.55 -6.11
N LYS A 239 41.72 -23.71 -7.39
CA LYS A 239 42.08 -22.72 -8.41
C LYS A 239 41.49 -21.34 -8.14
N PHE A 240 40.50 -21.20 -7.26
CA PHE A 240 39.87 -19.92 -6.89
C PHE A 240 40.27 -19.41 -5.50
N ASP A 241 41.27 -20.02 -4.84
CA ASP A 241 41.73 -19.61 -3.50
C ASP A 241 42.14 -18.13 -3.46
N TYR A 242 42.63 -17.62 -4.59
CA TYR A 242 42.94 -16.20 -4.81
C TYR A 242 41.74 -15.23 -4.70
N LEU A 243 40.49 -15.74 -4.67
CA LEU A 243 39.26 -14.97 -4.41
C LEU A 243 38.57 -15.40 -3.12
N THR A 244 38.64 -16.68 -2.74
CA THR A 244 37.87 -17.22 -1.61
C THR A 244 38.60 -17.07 -0.28
N GLU A 245 39.93 -17.06 -0.27
CA GLU A 245 40.75 -16.88 0.94
C GLU A 245 41.12 -15.43 1.22
N GLN A 246 40.92 -14.55 0.22
CA GLN A 246 41.21 -13.12 0.36
C GLN A 246 40.07 -12.41 1.10
N ASN A 247 40.43 -11.56 2.05
CA ASN A 247 39.47 -10.74 2.77
C ASN A 247 39.35 -9.36 2.10
N PHE A 248 38.48 -9.26 1.10
CA PHE A 248 38.20 -7.99 0.44
C PHE A 248 37.70 -6.95 1.46
N SER A 249 38.48 -5.89 1.62
CA SER A 249 38.13 -4.75 2.47
C SER A 249 36.81 -4.11 2.03
N ASN A 250 36.03 -3.55 2.96
CA ASN A 250 34.72 -2.99 2.62
C ASN A 250 34.84 -1.78 1.67
N SER A 251 34.03 -1.76 0.60
CA SER A 251 33.97 -0.66 -0.36
C SER A 251 32.95 0.38 0.09
N ILE A 252 33.41 1.60 0.42
CA ILE A 252 32.55 2.74 0.73
C ILE A 252 32.35 3.60 -0.51
N LYS A 253 31.11 3.77 -0.99
CA LYS A 253 30.79 4.57 -2.19
C LYS A 253 29.54 5.43 -2.00
N PRO A 254 29.50 6.62 -2.61
CA PRO A 254 28.28 7.43 -2.64
C PRO A 254 27.20 6.73 -3.48
N THR A 255 25.95 6.98 -3.13
CA THR A 255 24.77 6.58 -3.91
C THR A 255 23.81 7.75 -4.02
N VAL A 256 23.16 7.85 -5.17
CA VAL A 256 22.16 8.88 -5.48
C VAL A 256 21.04 8.27 -6.30
N GLY A 257 19.82 8.72 -6.08
CA GLY A 257 18.65 8.17 -6.76
C GLY A 257 17.40 9.03 -6.64
N ILE A 258 16.36 8.56 -7.30
CA ILE A 258 15.00 9.10 -7.24
C ILE A 258 14.07 8.05 -6.63
N SER A 259 13.02 8.52 -5.96
CA SER A 259 12.05 7.69 -5.27
C SER A 259 10.61 8.08 -5.60
N LEU A 260 9.74 7.08 -5.57
CA LEU A 260 8.29 7.22 -5.64
C LEU A 260 7.67 6.35 -4.54
N ASN A 261 7.11 6.99 -3.53
CA ASN A 261 6.35 6.35 -2.48
C ASN A 261 4.84 6.46 -2.78
N ILE A 262 4.20 5.33 -3.01
CA ILE A 262 2.75 5.25 -3.28
C ILE A 262 2.06 4.83 -1.99
N VAL A 263 1.49 5.79 -1.27
CA VAL A 263 0.81 5.53 0.01
C VAL A 263 -0.61 5.07 -0.29
N PHE A 264 -0.93 3.86 0.16
CA PHE A 264 -2.25 3.31 -0.03
C PHE A 264 -3.25 4.02 0.88
N PRO A 265 -4.40 4.44 0.36
CA PRO A 265 -5.40 5.20 1.11
C PRO A 265 -6.04 4.39 2.24
N ARG A 266 -5.98 3.06 2.13
CA ARG A 266 -6.54 2.10 3.09
C ARG A 266 -5.66 2.00 4.34
N ASN A 267 -6.25 1.53 5.42
CA ASN A 267 -5.57 1.36 6.71
C ASN A 267 -4.82 2.62 7.20
N ARG A 268 -5.41 3.81 6.98
CA ARG A 268 -4.88 5.11 7.43
C ARG A 268 -3.52 5.49 6.82
N GLY A 269 -3.23 5.06 5.59
CA GLY A 269 -1.94 5.36 4.95
C GLY A 269 -0.78 4.61 5.60
N LYS A 270 -1.03 3.56 6.37
CA LYS A 270 0.02 2.76 7.03
C LYS A 270 0.86 1.96 6.06
N TRP A 271 0.30 1.60 4.90
CA TRP A 271 1.00 0.80 3.91
C TRP A 271 1.31 1.64 2.69
N ALA A 272 2.51 1.47 2.15
CA ALA A 272 2.94 2.11 0.93
C ALA A 272 3.80 1.17 0.08
N LEU A 273 3.80 1.40 -1.23
CA LEU A 273 4.75 0.81 -2.15
C LEU A 273 5.85 1.85 -2.44
N TYR A 274 7.05 1.60 -1.90
CA TYR A 274 8.20 2.48 -2.08
C TYR A 274 9.09 1.96 -3.20
N ASN A 275 9.28 2.78 -4.23
CA ASN A 275 10.05 2.47 -5.41
C ASN A 275 11.25 3.42 -5.48
N GLU A 276 12.42 2.91 -5.84
CA GLU A 276 13.66 3.69 -5.87
C GLU A 276 14.52 3.27 -7.06
N LEU A 277 14.95 4.24 -7.87
CA LEU A 277 15.92 4.05 -8.94
C LEU A 277 17.21 4.79 -8.56
N ALA A 278 18.31 4.06 -8.38
CA ALA A 278 19.54 4.60 -7.82
C ALA A 278 20.80 4.15 -8.56
N TYR A 279 21.77 5.05 -8.64
CA TYR A 279 23.15 4.75 -8.99
C TYR A 279 23.85 4.09 -7.80
N ARG A 280 24.57 3.00 -8.06
CA ARG A 280 25.39 2.32 -7.04
C ARG A 280 26.69 1.80 -7.64
N SER A 281 27.75 1.83 -6.86
CA SER A 281 29.01 1.22 -7.25
C SER A 281 29.72 0.57 -6.06
N TYR A 282 30.62 -0.35 -6.38
CA TYR A 282 31.65 -0.84 -5.47
C TYR A 282 32.92 -1.14 -6.26
N ASP A 283 34.06 -1.05 -5.61
CA ASP A 283 35.34 -1.52 -6.15
C ASP A 283 36.24 -2.03 -5.03
N TYR A 284 37.00 -3.06 -5.38
CA TYR A 284 37.95 -3.75 -4.53
C TYR A 284 39.24 -3.93 -5.31
N THR A 285 40.36 -3.64 -4.67
CA THR A 285 41.69 -3.95 -5.18
C THR A 285 42.49 -4.54 -4.03
N GLU A 286 42.94 -5.78 -4.20
CA GLU A 286 43.77 -6.48 -3.22
C GLU A 286 45.03 -7.01 -3.91
N ALA A 287 46.16 -6.96 -3.20
CA ALA A 287 47.43 -7.44 -3.70
C ALA A 287 48.20 -8.18 -2.60
N TRP A 288 48.86 -9.28 -2.96
CA TRP A 288 49.65 -10.08 -2.03
C TRP A 288 50.89 -10.66 -2.70
N HIS A 289 51.88 -10.97 -1.86
CA HIS A 289 53.16 -11.54 -2.27
C HIS A 289 53.23 -13.00 -1.82
N GLU A 290 53.39 -13.91 -2.78
CA GLU A 290 53.61 -15.33 -2.55
C GLU A 290 55.12 -15.63 -2.68
N PHE A 291 55.79 -15.75 -1.53
CA PHE A 291 57.22 -16.04 -1.47
C PHE A 291 57.47 -17.55 -1.49
N ILE A 292 58.24 -18.02 -2.49
CA ILE A 292 58.72 -19.41 -2.54
C ILE A 292 60.18 -19.45 -2.10
N ARG A 293 61.07 -18.68 -2.77
CA ARG A 293 62.50 -18.48 -2.44
C ARG A 293 62.99 -17.13 -2.97
N GLU A 294 64.21 -16.72 -2.60
CA GLU A 294 64.80 -15.40 -2.93
C GLU A 294 64.69 -15.01 -4.42
N ASN A 295 64.97 -15.96 -5.33
CA ASN A 295 64.89 -15.74 -6.78
C ASN A 295 63.65 -16.34 -7.43
N TYR A 296 62.62 -16.68 -6.65
CA TYR A 296 61.37 -17.26 -7.13
C TYR A 296 60.18 -16.87 -6.25
N PHE A 297 59.36 -15.94 -6.74
CA PHE A 297 58.15 -15.46 -6.05
C PHE A 297 57.09 -15.00 -7.04
N TYR A 298 55.88 -14.80 -6.53
CA TYR A 298 54.74 -14.26 -7.29
C TYR A 298 54.16 -13.04 -6.59
N ASP A 299 53.89 -11.99 -7.36
CA ASP A 299 53.09 -10.85 -6.92
C ASP A 299 51.73 -10.91 -7.61
N HIS A 300 50.68 -10.94 -6.79
CA HIS A 300 49.31 -11.03 -7.25
C HIS A 300 48.59 -9.71 -7.01
N ALA A 301 47.73 -9.32 -7.94
CA ALA A 301 46.81 -8.21 -7.76
C ALA A 301 45.46 -8.52 -8.41
N VAL A 302 44.39 -8.44 -7.62
CA VAL A 302 43.00 -8.62 -8.05
C VAL A 302 42.30 -7.28 -7.99
N SER A 303 41.54 -6.94 -9.04
CA SER A 303 40.69 -5.76 -9.07
C SER A 303 39.30 -6.11 -9.59
N ILE A 304 38.30 -6.00 -8.70
CA ILE A 304 36.91 -6.35 -8.97
C ILE A 304 36.02 -5.18 -8.58
N GLY A 305 35.07 -4.82 -9.42
CA GLY A 305 34.12 -3.76 -9.10
C GLY A 305 33.00 -3.70 -10.12
N ALA A 306 31.91 -3.05 -9.76
CA ALA A 306 30.81 -2.85 -10.68
C ALA A 306 30.04 -1.57 -10.36
N THR A 307 29.48 -0.98 -11.42
CA THR A 307 28.62 0.20 -11.37
C THR A 307 27.26 -0.16 -11.96
N TYR A 308 26.21 0.10 -11.19
CA TYR A 308 24.84 -0.30 -11.45
C TYR A 308 23.91 0.89 -11.55
N ILE A 309 22.86 0.72 -12.35
CA ILE A 309 21.57 1.34 -12.09
C ILE A 309 20.71 0.25 -11.43
N LYS A 310 20.27 0.50 -10.19
CA LYS A 310 19.43 -0.41 -9.41
C LYS A 310 18.03 0.15 -9.23
N MET A 311 17.04 -0.69 -9.46
CA MET A 311 15.64 -0.46 -9.11
C MET A 311 15.29 -1.29 -7.87
N SER A 312 14.77 -0.65 -6.84
CA SER A 312 14.35 -1.28 -5.60
C SER A 312 12.87 -1.05 -5.38
N ASN A 313 12.16 -2.11 -4.99
CA ASN A 313 10.71 -2.09 -4.77
C ASN A 313 10.44 -2.68 -3.40
N PHE A 314 9.83 -1.89 -2.52
CA PHE A 314 9.61 -2.26 -1.14
C PHE A 314 8.15 -2.09 -0.74
N ILE A 315 7.66 -3.05 0.05
CA ILE A 315 6.46 -2.84 0.85
C ILE A 315 6.90 -2.10 2.11
N ARG A 316 6.38 -0.89 2.30
CA ARG A 316 6.69 -0.01 3.42
C ARG A 316 5.50 0.04 4.36
N TYR A 317 5.76 -0.14 5.64
CA TYR A 317 4.83 0.17 6.71
C TYR A 317 5.31 1.44 7.42
N GLN A 318 4.43 2.41 7.55
CA GLN A 318 4.70 3.69 8.20
C GLN A 318 3.79 3.87 9.42
N ILE A 319 4.38 4.34 10.51
CA ILE A 319 3.67 4.68 11.74
C ILE A 319 3.05 6.07 11.55
N PRO A 320 1.71 6.21 11.61
CA PRO A 320 1.05 7.49 11.40
C PRO A 320 1.22 8.39 12.64
N ASP A 321 2.40 9.00 12.78
CA ASP A 321 2.66 10.07 13.75
C ASP A 321 2.74 11.43 13.02
N LYS A 322 2.31 12.50 13.70
CA LYS A 322 2.24 13.86 13.13
C LYS A 322 3.58 14.59 13.16
N THR A 323 4.52 14.21 14.02
CA THR A 323 5.80 14.90 14.16
C THR A 323 6.94 14.16 13.47
N VAL A 324 7.13 12.87 13.78
CA VAL A 324 8.17 12.04 13.14
C VAL A 324 7.56 10.72 12.70
N ARG A 325 7.47 10.49 11.39
CA ARG A 325 6.95 9.23 10.85
C ARG A 325 8.07 8.20 10.76
N MET A 326 8.08 7.26 11.69
CA MET A 326 8.92 6.07 11.60
C MET A 326 8.36 5.11 10.55
N TYR A 327 9.23 4.44 9.81
CA TYR A 327 8.82 3.42 8.86
C TYR A 327 9.80 2.25 8.83
N PHE A 328 9.29 1.10 8.39
CA PHE A 328 10.08 -0.09 8.07
C PHE A 328 9.63 -0.63 6.73
N HIS A 329 10.55 -1.22 5.98
CA HIS A 329 10.23 -1.75 4.67
C HIS A 329 11.06 -2.99 4.34
N LEU A 330 10.48 -3.86 3.51
CA LEU A 330 11.10 -5.09 3.01
C LEU A 330 10.77 -5.22 1.53
N GLY A 331 11.73 -5.66 0.74
CA GLY A 331 11.59 -5.64 -0.71
C GLY A 331 12.70 -6.32 -1.46
N ILE A 332 12.63 -6.13 -2.77
CA ILE A 332 13.59 -6.66 -3.73
C ILE A 332 14.37 -5.51 -4.36
N ALA A 333 15.64 -5.75 -4.60
CA ALA A 333 16.51 -4.87 -5.38
C ALA A 333 16.97 -5.63 -6.61
N HIS A 334 16.93 -4.99 -7.77
CA HIS A 334 17.47 -5.56 -9.00
C HIS A 334 18.19 -4.50 -9.80
N GLY A 335 19.34 -4.87 -10.36
CA GLY A 335 20.26 -3.90 -10.96
C GLY A 335 20.93 -4.43 -12.19
N TYR A 336 21.16 -3.51 -13.14
CA TYR A 336 21.97 -3.79 -14.32
C TYR A 336 23.33 -3.08 -14.18
N ALA A 337 24.41 -3.87 -14.21
CA ALA A 337 25.78 -3.38 -14.25
C ALA A 337 26.11 -2.91 -15.67
N PHE A 338 26.34 -1.61 -15.82
CA PHE A 338 26.76 -1.03 -17.10
C PHE A 338 28.28 -0.83 -17.18
N GLN A 339 28.99 -1.00 -16.06
CA GLN A 339 30.45 -1.00 -16.01
C GLN A 339 30.91 -2.06 -15.01
N ILE A 340 31.87 -2.89 -15.41
CA ILE A 340 32.48 -3.92 -14.55
C ILE A 340 33.99 -3.82 -14.65
N LYS A 341 34.66 -3.80 -13.50
CA LYS A 341 36.11 -4.02 -13.35
C LYS A 341 36.33 -5.49 -13.00
N ASN A 342 37.18 -6.18 -13.75
CA ASN A 342 37.47 -7.59 -13.57
C ASN A 342 38.86 -7.91 -14.11
N ASN A 343 39.88 -7.76 -13.27
CA ASN A 343 41.27 -7.97 -13.64
C ASN A 343 42.00 -8.75 -12.55
N TYR A 344 42.79 -9.73 -12.97
CA TYR A 344 43.73 -10.47 -12.16
C TYR A 344 45.10 -10.41 -12.83
N LYS A 345 46.06 -9.86 -12.11
CA LYS A 345 47.44 -9.68 -12.54
C LYS A 345 48.34 -10.57 -11.70
N VAL A 346 49.21 -11.30 -12.36
CA VAL A 346 50.24 -12.13 -11.74
C VAL A 346 51.58 -11.75 -12.33
N GLU A 347 52.51 -11.30 -11.49
CA GLU A 347 53.91 -11.11 -11.85
C GLU A 347 54.73 -12.24 -11.26
N LYS A 348 55.39 -13.01 -12.12
CA LYS A 348 56.30 -14.07 -11.71
C LYS A 348 57.73 -13.60 -11.89
N THR A 349 58.52 -13.61 -10.82
CA THR A 349 59.97 -13.39 -10.89
C THR A 349 60.70 -14.71 -10.72
N PHE A 350 61.59 -15.03 -11.67
CA PHE A 350 62.41 -16.24 -11.65
C PHE A 350 63.83 -15.93 -12.13
N TYR A 351 64.82 -16.06 -11.24
CA TYR A 351 66.25 -15.79 -11.52
C TYR A 351 66.49 -14.45 -12.25
N GLY A 352 65.84 -13.38 -11.79
CA GLY A 352 65.99 -12.02 -12.35
C GLY A 352 65.17 -11.72 -13.60
N SER A 353 64.44 -12.70 -14.16
CA SER A 353 63.45 -12.48 -15.22
C SER A 353 62.06 -12.30 -14.62
N THR A 354 61.32 -11.27 -15.06
CA THR A 354 59.92 -11.05 -14.65
C THR A 354 58.99 -11.29 -15.84
N THR A 355 57.97 -12.12 -15.63
CA THR A 355 56.87 -12.34 -16.57
C THR A 355 55.57 -11.83 -15.97
N VAL A 356 54.82 -11.03 -16.72
CA VAL A 356 53.53 -10.48 -16.29
C VAL A 356 52.41 -11.15 -17.08
N LYS A 357 51.41 -11.68 -16.36
CA LYS A 357 50.17 -12.20 -16.93
C LYS A 357 49.01 -11.36 -16.43
N ASN A 358 48.18 -10.87 -17.35
CA ASN A 358 46.91 -10.22 -17.03
C ASN A 358 45.78 -11.07 -17.61
N GLU A 359 44.80 -11.39 -16.78
CA GLU A 359 43.60 -12.13 -17.18
C GLU A 359 42.38 -11.66 -16.40
N PRO A 360 41.16 -11.99 -16.85
CA PRO A 360 39.95 -11.72 -16.06
C PRO A 360 40.02 -12.47 -14.72
N ALA A 361 39.74 -11.79 -13.60
CA ALA A 361 39.69 -12.45 -12.29
C ALA A 361 38.55 -13.49 -12.21
N ILE A 362 37.47 -13.26 -12.95
CA ILE A 362 36.35 -14.19 -13.12
C ILE A 362 36.11 -14.36 -14.61
N SER A 363 36.08 -15.60 -15.11
CA SER A 363 35.93 -15.86 -16.55
C SER A 363 34.52 -15.60 -17.08
N ALA A 364 33.49 -15.73 -16.23
CA ALA A 364 32.10 -15.46 -16.57
C ALA A 364 31.43 -14.57 -15.51
N LEU A 365 30.96 -13.41 -15.94
CA LEU A 365 30.33 -12.41 -15.08
C LEU A 365 28.81 -12.39 -15.24
N ARG A 366 28.14 -11.93 -14.20
CA ARG A 366 26.72 -11.61 -14.17
C ARG A 366 26.55 -10.09 -14.20
N THR A 367 25.94 -9.58 -15.25
CA THR A 367 25.62 -8.14 -15.37
C THR A 367 24.34 -7.76 -14.62
N TYR A 368 23.42 -8.70 -14.44
CA TYR A 368 22.17 -8.47 -13.71
C TYR A 368 22.23 -9.01 -12.28
N GLU A 369 22.19 -8.13 -11.29
CA GLU A 369 22.21 -8.50 -9.87
C GLU A 369 20.79 -8.43 -9.28
N MET A 370 20.40 -9.44 -8.52
CA MET A 370 19.16 -9.45 -7.74
C MET A 370 19.49 -9.58 -6.25
N GLY A 371 18.66 -8.98 -5.41
CA GLY A 371 18.81 -9.04 -3.98
C GLY A 371 17.51 -8.82 -3.22
N ILE A 372 17.56 -9.13 -1.94
CA ILE A 372 16.51 -8.83 -0.97
C ILE A 372 17.07 -7.75 -0.04
N ALA A 373 16.27 -6.76 0.26
CA ALA A 373 16.65 -5.66 1.12
C ALA A 373 15.57 -5.33 2.14
N GLY A 374 15.99 -4.90 3.32
CA GLY A 374 15.12 -4.39 4.36
C GLY A 374 15.76 -3.20 5.06
N GLY A 375 14.94 -2.33 5.62
CA GLY A 375 15.40 -1.08 6.22
C GLY A 375 14.42 -0.48 7.20
N VAL A 376 14.94 0.47 7.96
CA VAL A 376 14.20 1.28 8.94
C VAL A 376 14.61 2.73 8.73
N GLY A 377 13.63 3.62 8.79
CA GLY A 377 13.88 5.05 8.64
C GLY A 377 12.87 5.90 9.39
N ALA A 378 13.13 7.20 9.34
CA ALA A 378 12.30 8.23 9.96
C ALA A 378 12.14 9.40 9.00
N GLU A 379 10.93 9.95 8.92
CA GLU A 379 10.62 11.16 8.15
C GLU A 379 10.25 12.29 9.10
N PHE A 380 10.88 13.45 8.90
CA PHE A 380 10.52 14.71 9.56
C PHE A 380 10.26 15.77 8.49
N LYS A 381 8.99 16.19 8.38
CA LYS A 381 8.51 17.07 7.31
C LYS A 381 8.83 16.48 5.93
N LYS A 382 9.69 17.15 5.16
CA LYS A 382 10.13 16.76 3.82
C LYS A 382 11.41 15.93 3.81
N PHE A 383 12.07 15.75 4.95
CA PHE A 383 13.35 15.07 5.05
C PHE A 383 13.18 13.67 5.63
N SER A 384 14.01 12.73 5.18
CA SER A 384 14.09 11.39 5.75
C SER A 384 15.52 10.94 5.97
N ALA A 385 15.69 10.03 6.93
CA ALA A 385 16.92 9.30 7.17
C ALA A 385 16.61 7.81 7.26
N GLU A 386 17.42 6.98 6.58
CA GLU A 386 17.19 5.54 6.48
C GLU A 386 18.48 4.74 6.66
N PHE A 387 18.38 3.66 7.41
CA PHE A 387 19.36 2.60 7.44
C PHE A 387 18.77 1.36 6.75
N ARG A 388 19.49 0.83 5.76
CA ARG A 388 19.05 -0.32 4.95
C ARG A 388 20.16 -1.35 4.85
N TYR A 389 19.77 -2.61 4.76
CA TYR A 389 20.66 -3.73 4.47
C TYR A 389 20.15 -4.52 3.27
N GLU A 390 21.02 -4.81 2.32
CA GLU A 390 20.75 -5.61 1.12
C GLU A 390 21.69 -6.80 1.05
N ILE A 391 21.14 -7.95 0.66
CA ILE A 391 21.90 -9.14 0.28
C ILE A 391 21.64 -9.39 -1.22
N GLY A 392 22.69 -9.34 -2.03
CA GLY A 392 22.65 -9.57 -3.46
C GLY A 392 23.37 -10.84 -3.89
N ASN A 393 22.99 -11.37 -5.05
CA ASN A 393 23.59 -12.58 -5.63
C ASN A 393 24.98 -12.34 -6.27
N GLY A 394 25.53 -11.12 -6.20
CA GLY A 394 26.88 -10.79 -6.64
C GLY A 394 27.13 -10.94 -8.14
N ILE A 395 28.42 -10.90 -8.51
CA ILE A 395 28.88 -10.71 -9.90
C ILE A 395 29.31 -12.00 -10.63
N SER A 396 29.52 -13.12 -9.93
CA SER A 396 29.92 -14.37 -10.58
C SER A 396 28.72 -15.11 -11.16
N SER A 397 28.80 -15.53 -12.42
CA SER A 397 27.81 -16.41 -13.06
C SER A 397 28.24 -17.88 -13.09
N LEU A 398 29.44 -18.20 -12.59
CA LEU A 398 29.97 -19.55 -12.55
C LEU A 398 29.27 -20.40 -11.47
N ILE A 399 29.04 -21.68 -11.79
CA ILE A 399 28.43 -22.65 -10.85
C ILE A 399 29.42 -23.03 -9.74
N ASN A 400 30.70 -23.17 -10.09
CA ASN A 400 31.78 -23.57 -9.18
C ASN A 400 32.43 -22.39 -8.44
N LEU A 401 32.05 -21.14 -8.75
CA LEU A 401 32.49 -19.96 -8.02
C LEU A 401 31.27 -19.07 -7.78
N SER A 402 30.63 -19.20 -6.62
CA SER A 402 29.52 -18.33 -6.25
C SER A 402 30.03 -17.03 -5.65
N SER A 403 29.23 -15.98 -5.72
CA SER A 403 29.53 -14.69 -5.08
C SER A 403 28.29 -14.15 -4.38
N THR A 404 28.46 -13.39 -3.31
CA THR A 404 27.37 -12.68 -2.64
C THR A 404 27.81 -11.28 -2.27
N SER A 405 26.94 -10.29 -2.48
CA SER A 405 27.16 -8.93 -2.00
C SER A 405 26.33 -8.68 -0.73
N HIS A 406 26.95 -8.05 0.25
CA HIS A 406 26.29 -7.57 1.46
C HIS A 406 26.47 -6.06 1.50
N THR A 407 25.41 -5.30 1.66
CA THR A 407 25.51 -3.84 1.61
C THR A 407 24.67 -3.17 2.65
N PHE A 408 25.34 -2.35 3.47
CA PHE A 408 24.69 -1.41 4.36
C PHE A 408 24.58 -0.06 3.68
N PHE A 409 23.44 0.60 3.88
CA PHE A 409 23.18 1.93 3.35
C PHE A 409 22.89 2.87 4.51
N PHE A 410 23.40 4.08 4.38
CA PHE A 410 22.96 5.22 5.15
C PHE A 410 22.46 6.27 4.15
N LEU A 411 21.15 6.52 4.15
CA LEU A 411 20.48 7.33 3.14
C LEU A 411 19.81 8.53 3.80
N LEU A 412 19.86 9.66 3.11
CA LEU A 412 19.06 10.85 3.38
C LEU A 412 18.15 11.10 2.19
N GLY A 413 16.88 11.39 2.46
CA GLY A 413 15.88 11.67 1.45
C GLY A 413 15.26 13.06 1.57
N TYR A 414 14.80 13.57 0.44
CA TYR A 414 13.96 14.76 0.36
C TYR A 414 12.72 14.47 -0.48
N HIS A 415 11.54 14.74 0.06
CA HIS A 415 10.24 14.44 -0.54
C HIS A 415 9.51 15.73 -0.91
N PHE A 416 8.83 15.74 -2.06
CA PHE A 416 8.18 16.93 -2.63
C PHE A 416 6.82 17.23 -2.00
#